data_AF-A0A533VFN4-F1
#
_entry.id   AF-A0A533VFN4-F1
#
_cell.length_a   1.000
_cell.length_b   1.000
_cell.length_c   1.000
_cell.angle_alpha   90.00
_cell.angle_beta   90.00
_cell.angle_gamma   90.00
#
_symmetry.space_group_name_H-M   'P 1'
#
loop_
_entity.id
_entity.type
_entity.pdbx_description
1 polymer ?
#
loop_
_entity_poly.entity_id
_entity_poly.type
_entity_poly.pdbx_seq_one_letter_code
_entity_poly.pdbx_strand_id
1 'polypeptide(L)'
;MTINDFVFSCATDNVPAYFTYEGENMLIVQSNEGAKKKKNDFENIEGFMSALISHESVHVVIAKLVNSQISDSLDDVEIIIERFGKKFQVSLNNMFFSTDFSGIITR
;
A
#
# COMPACT_ATOMS: atom_id res chain seq x y z
N MET A 1 -12.48 -6.40 -3.04
CA MET A 1 -12.60 -6.23 -1.57
C MET A 1 -13.32 -4.92 -1.27
N THR A 2 -13.86 -4.72 -0.07
CA THR A 2 -14.28 -3.39 0.43
C THR A 2 -13.49 -3.16 1.73
N ILE A 3 -12.99 -1.96 1.99
CA ILE A 3 -12.42 -1.62 3.31
C ILE A 3 -13.50 -0.93 4.14
N ASN A 4 -13.88 -1.57 5.23
CA ASN A 4 -14.79 -1.03 6.23
C ASN A 4 -14.02 -0.43 7.41
N ASP A 5 -12.84 -0.96 7.75
CA ASP A 5 -12.03 -0.51 8.87
C ASP A 5 -10.53 -0.80 8.70
N PHE A 6 -9.71 -0.10 9.49
CA PHE A 6 -8.27 -0.32 9.63
C PHE A 6 -7.96 -0.90 11.01
N VAL A 7 -7.37 -2.09 11.05
CA VAL A 7 -7.09 -2.81 12.29
C VAL A 7 -5.57 -2.95 12.46
N PHE A 8 -5.06 -2.50 13.61
CA PHE A 8 -3.65 -2.70 13.96
C PHE A 8 -3.45 -4.07 14.60
N SER A 9 -2.45 -4.81 14.10
CA SER A 9 -2.10 -6.14 14.58
C SER A 9 -0.58 -6.30 14.69
N CYS A 10 -0.14 -7.41 15.29
CA CYS A 10 1.27 -7.77 15.43
C CYS A 10 1.51 -9.16 14.85
N ALA A 11 2.51 -9.28 13.99
CA ALA A 11 2.99 -10.56 13.49
C ALA A 11 3.51 -11.41 14.64
N THR A 12 3.23 -12.72 14.61
CA THR A 12 3.71 -13.69 15.63
C THR A 12 4.99 -14.39 15.19
N ASP A 13 5.26 -14.38 13.89
CA ASP A 13 6.44 -14.90 13.21
C ASP A 13 7.50 -13.80 12.97
N ASN A 14 8.54 -14.11 12.20
CA ASN A 14 9.67 -13.21 11.93
C ASN A 14 9.57 -12.57 10.54
N VAL A 15 8.37 -12.18 10.12
CA VAL A 15 8.17 -11.45 8.87
C VAL A 15 8.30 -9.94 9.08
N PRO A 16 8.72 -9.18 8.04
CA PRO A 16 8.65 -7.72 8.06
C PRO A 16 7.21 -7.23 8.28
N ALA A 17 7.04 -5.97 8.64
CA ALA A 17 5.71 -5.36 8.73
C ALA A 17 5.05 -5.31 7.34
N TYR A 18 3.73 -5.52 7.29
CA TYR A 18 2.98 -5.64 6.03
C TYR A 18 1.51 -5.24 6.20
N PHE A 19 0.84 -5.05 5.06
CA PHE A 19 -0.60 -4.87 4.98
C PHE A 19 -1.26 -6.15 4.47
N THR A 20 -2.41 -6.51 5.02
CA THR A 20 -3.21 -7.65 4.55
C THR A 20 -4.69 -7.43 4.85
N TYR A 21 -5.53 -8.43 4.58
CA TYR A 21 -6.96 -8.37 4.73
C TYR A 21 -7.50 -9.48 5.64
N GLU A 22 -8.47 -9.11 6.47
CA GLU A 22 -9.37 -10.05 7.14
C GLU A 22 -10.82 -9.63 6.86
N GLY A 23 -11.46 -10.35 5.94
CA GLY A 23 -12.77 -9.99 5.43
C GLY A 23 -12.75 -8.64 4.72
N GLU A 24 -13.49 -7.67 5.26
CA GLU A 24 -13.56 -6.30 4.75
C GLU A 24 -12.71 -5.32 5.57
N ASN A 25 -11.78 -5.80 6.40
CA ASN A 25 -10.90 -4.94 7.18
C ASN A 25 -9.47 -5.03 6.66
N MET A 26 -8.81 -3.87 6.55
CA MET A 26 -7.38 -3.82 6.28
C MET A 26 -6.61 -3.98 7.60
N LEU A 27 -5.76 -4.98 7.65
CA LEU A 27 -4.84 -5.23 8.74
C LEU A 27 -3.51 -4.53 8.47
N ILE A 28 -3.11 -3.67 9.40
CA ILE A 28 -1.80 -3.04 9.46
C ILE A 28 -0.97 -3.85 10.46
N VAL A 29 -0.11 -4.73 9.96
CA VAL A 29 0.58 -5.74 10.77
C VAL A 29 2.00 -5.29 11.07
N GLN A 30 2.26 -4.92 12.33
CA GLN A 30 3.61 -4.60 12.82
C GLN A 30 4.47 -5.86 12.91
N SER A 31 5.77 -5.76 12.65
CA SER A 31 6.68 -6.89 12.81
C SER A 31 6.87 -7.26 14.28
N ASN A 32 7.05 -8.56 14.54
CA ASN A 32 7.36 -9.07 15.88
C ASN A 32 8.66 -8.44 16.44
N GLU A 33 9.66 -8.24 15.58
CA GLU A 33 10.92 -7.62 15.95
C GLU A 33 10.74 -6.14 16.33
N GLY A 34 10.00 -5.38 15.53
CA GLY A 34 9.64 -3.99 15.82
C GLY A 34 8.90 -3.88 17.14
N ALA A 35 7.88 -4.72 17.35
CA ALA A 35 7.12 -4.77 18.60
C ALA A 35 8.01 -5.08 19.82
N LYS A 36 8.89 -6.10 19.74
CA LYS A 36 9.85 -6.45 20.80
C LYS A 36 10.82 -5.31 21.13
N LYS A 37 11.24 -4.56 20.10
CA LYS A 37 12.13 -3.40 20.25
C LYS A 37 11.41 -2.10 20.60
N LYS A 38 10.08 -2.13 20.81
CA LYS A 38 9.24 -0.94 21.00
C LYS A 38 9.40 0.10 19.89
N LYS A 39 9.66 -0.37 18.67
CA LYS A 39 9.78 0.46 17.48
C LYS A 39 8.52 0.28 16.64
N ASN A 40 7.84 1.38 16.33
CA ASN A 40 6.75 1.37 15.37
C ASN A 40 7.32 1.23 13.95
N ASP A 41 6.94 0.16 13.24
CA ASP A 41 7.38 -0.05 11.86
C ASP A 41 6.67 0.88 10.86
N PHE A 42 5.56 1.48 11.30
CA PHE A 42 4.72 2.39 10.53
C PHE A 42 4.79 3.82 11.11
N GLU A 43 5.95 4.21 11.63
CA GLU A 43 6.19 5.58 12.06
C GLU A 43 5.91 6.55 10.90
N ASN A 44 4.98 7.50 11.09
CA ASN A 44 4.48 8.46 10.09
C ASN A 44 3.53 7.90 9.02
N ILE A 45 2.83 6.79 9.29
CA ILE A 45 1.82 6.25 8.37
C ILE A 45 0.69 7.23 8.05
N GLU A 46 0.42 8.19 8.94
CA GLU A 46 -0.62 9.21 8.79
C GLU A 46 -0.51 9.97 7.46
N GLY A 47 0.73 10.27 7.03
CA GLY A 47 0.99 10.94 5.76
C GLY A 47 0.59 10.13 4.53
N PHE A 48 0.45 8.81 4.67
CA PHE A 48 0.13 7.88 3.60
C PHE A 48 -1.30 7.35 3.67
N MET A 49 -2.06 7.65 4.73
CA MET A 49 -3.43 7.11 4.91
C MET A 49 -4.37 7.47 3.75
N SER A 50 -4.30 8.71 3.24
CA SER A 50 -5.13 9.10 2.08
C SER A 50 -4.78 8.33 0.82
N ALA A 51 -3.50 8.04 0.62
CA ALA A 51 -2.99 7.26 -0.51
C ALA A 51 -3.47 5.80 -0.42
N LEU A 52 -3.33 5.18 0.76
CA LEU A 52 -3.80 3.83 1.05
C LEU A 52 -5.32 3.70 0.82
N ILE A 53 -6.12 4.59 1.42
CA ILE A 53 -7.58 4.57 1.23
C ILE A 53 -7.94 4.71 -0.26
N SER A 54 -7.27 5.59 -0.99
CA SER A 54 -7.56 5.84 -2.41
C SER A 54 -7.22 4.64 -3.27
N HIS A 55 -6.03 4.07 -3.11
CA HIS A 55 -5.59 2.89 -3.83
C HIS A 55 -6.58 1.73 -3.65
N GLU A 56 -6.95 1.45 -2.40
CA GLU A 56 -7.83 0.32 -2.11
C GLU A 56 -9.27 0.56 -2.54
N SER A 57 -9.75 1.81 -2.47
CA SER A 57 -11.05 2.20 -3.03
C SER A 57 -11.15 1.90 -4.52
N VAL A 58 -10.06 2.07 -5.28
CA VAL A 58 -10.01 1.72 -6.70
C VAL A 58 -10.11 0.21 -6.91
N HIS A 59 -9.38 -0.59 -6.12
CA HIS A 59 -9.53 -2.05 -6.13
C HIS A 59 -10.98 -2.48 -5.88
N VAL A 60 -11.68 -1.86 -4.90
CA VAL A 60 -13.10 -2.12 -4.64
C VAL A 60 -13.96 -1.92 -5.88
N VAL A 61 -13.80 -0.78 -6.55
CA VAL A 61 -14.63 -0.39 -7.69
C VAL A 61 -14.35 -1.30 -8.89
N ILE A 62 -13.09 -1.54 -9.22
CA ILE A 62 -12.70 -2.40 -10.35
C ILE A 62 -13.19 -3.84 -10.12
N ALA A 63 -13.02 -4.37 -8.89
CA ALA A 63 -13.48 -5.71 -8.56
C ALA A 63 -14.99 -5.88 -8.74
N LYS A 64 -15.77 -4.85 -8.41
CA LYS A 64 -17.25 -4.85 -8.57
C LYS A 64 -17.69 -4.69 -10.02
N LEU A 65 -17.02 -3.85 -10.80
CA LEU A 65 -17.41 -3.55 -12.18
C LEU A 65 -16.91 -4.57 -13.19
N VAL A 66 -15.76 -5.20 -12.92
CA VAL A 66 -15.08 -6.09 -13.87
C VAL A 66 -14.91 -7.49 -13.27
N ASN A 67 -13.93 -7.67 -12.39
CA ASN A 67 -13.73 -8.84 -11.53
C ASN A 67 -12.51 -8.62 -10.63
N SER A 68 -12.34 -9.48 -9.62
CA SER A 68 -11.22 -9.42 -8.69
C SER A 68 -9.86 -9.62 -9.37
N GLN A 69 -9.75 -10.53 -10.34
CA GLN A 69 -8.48 -10.81 -11.02
C GLN A 69 -7.91 -9.57 -11.73
N ILE A 70 -8.76 -8.75 -12.35
CA ILE A 70 -8.34 -7.51 -13.01
C ILE A 70 -8.01 -6.42 -11.97
N SER A 71 -8.77 -6.36 -10.88
CA SER A 71 -8.42 -5.50 -9.74
C SER A 71 -7.02 -5.83 -9.23
N ASP A 72 -6.73 -7.09 -8.94
CA ASP A 72 -5.46 -7.52 -8.36
C ASP A 72 -4.29 -7.24 -9.32
N SER A 73 -4.52 -7.28 -10.63
CA SER A 73 -3.49 -6.92 -11.62
C SER A 73 -3.11 -5.43 -11.63
N LEU A 74 -3.88 -4.56 -10.97
CA LEU A 74 -3.57 -3.12 -10.86
C LEU A 74 -2.29 -2.88 -10.07
N ASP A 75 -2.01 -3.72 -9.06
CA ASP A 75 -0.80 -3.65 -8.24
C ASP A 75 0.47 -3.83 -9.08
N ASP A 76 0.37 -4.64 -10.12
CA ASP A 76 1.45 -5.00 -11.04
C ASP A 76 1.58 -4.02 -12.22
N VAL A 77 0.74 -2.97 -12.29
CA VAL A 77 0.82 -1.99 -13.37
C VAL A 77 2.07 -1.16 -13.21
N GLU A 78 2.94 -1.23 -14.20
CA GLU A 78 4.14 -0.40 -14.30
C GLU A 78 3.97 0.65 -15.40
N ILE A 79 4.41 1.86 -15.11
CA ILE A 79 4.40 2.96 -16.06
C ILE A 79 5.80 3.53 -16.23
N ILE A 80 6.06 4.09 -17.41
CA ILE A 80 7.28 4.86 -17.67
C ILE A 80 6.97 6.34 -17.47
N ILE A 81 7.65 6.95 -16.51
CA ILE A 81 7.59 8.39 -16.25
C ILE A 81 8.92 9.05 -16.58
N GLU A 82 8.89 10.31 -16.98
CA GLU A 82 10.10 11.09 -17.27
C GLU A 82 10.26 12.21 -16.23
N ARG A 83 11.42 12.26 -15.57
CA ARG A 83 11.76 13.29 -14.59
C ARG A 83 13.21 13.72 -14.78
N PHE A 84 13.45 15.03 -14.85
CA PHE A 84 14.78 15.60 -15.08
C PHE A 84 15.50 15.03 -16.32
N GLY A 85 14.76 14.74 -17.39
CA GLY A 85 15.28 14.16 -18.64
C GLY A 85 15.70 12.69 -18.53
N LYS A 86 15.34 12.01 -17.44
CA LYS A 86 15.56 10.57 -17.25
C LYS A 86 14.21 9.84 -17.20
N LYS A 87 14.17 8.65 -17.80
CA LYS A 87 12.99 7.77 -17.75
C LYS A 87 13.13 6.77 -16.61
N PHE A 88 12.05 6.59 -15.87
CA PHE A 88 11.95 5.65 -14.76
C PHE A 88 10.75 4.73 -14.99
N GLN A 89 10.95 3.45 -14.72
CA GLN A 89 9.87 2.47 -14.64
C GLN A 89 9.42 2.40 -13.19
N VAL A 90 8.14 2.65 -12.97
CA VAL A 90 7.59 2.81 -11.62
C VAL A 90 6.27 2.06 -11.55
N SER A 91 6.08 1.26 -10.50
CA SER A 91 4.79 0.64 -10.22
C SER A 91 3.77 1.69 -9.82
N LEU A 92 2.51 1.47 -10.22
CA LEU A 92 1.40 2.34 -9.86
C LEU A 92 1.29 2.49 -8.34
N ASN A 93 1.54 1.41 -7.59
CA ASN A 93 1.53 1.44 -6.13
C ASN A 93 2.50 2.46 -5.56
N ASN A 94 3.69 2.61 -6.15
CA ASN A 94 4.65 3.59 -5.67
C ASN A 94 4.22 5.03 -5.94
N MET A 95 3.40 5.30 -6.97
CA MET A 95 2.90 6.64 -7.30
C MET A 95 2.16 7.28 -6.13
N PHE A 96 1.35 6.49 -5.44
CA PHE A 96 0.56 6.95 -4.30
C PHE A 96 1.41 7.36 -3.09
N PHE A 97 2.62 6.82 -2.95
CA PHE A 97 3.53 7.11 -1.84
C PHE A 97 4.54 8.23 -2.12
N SER A 98 4.58 8.74 -3.36
CA SER A 98 5.44 9.87 -3.72
C SER A 98 4.75 11.21 -3.45
N THR A 99 5.51 12.23 -3.07
CA THR A 99 4.98 13.57 -2.76
C THR A 99 4.45 14.34 -3.97
N ASP A 100 4.86 13.94 -5.18
CA ASP A 100 4.51 14.60 -6.44
C ASP A 100 3.81 13.67 -7.43
N PHE A 101 3.33 12.51 -6.96
CA PHE A 101 2.71 11.46 -7.77
C PHE A 101 3.60 10.87 -8.87
N SER A 102 4.91 11.13 -8.87
CA SER A 102 5.84 10.49 -9.83
C SER A 102 6.09 9.01 -9.52
N GLY A 103 5.80 8.58 -8.30
CA GLY A 103 6.17 7.28 -7.75
C GLY A 103 7.66 7.12 -7.47
N ILE A 104 8.43 8.20 -7.63
CA ILE A 104 9.83 8.25 -7.21
C ILE A 104 9.87 8.73 -5.77
N ILE A 105 10.15 7.82 -4.86
CA ILE A 105 10.35 8.13 -3.44
C ILE A 105 11.76 8.72 -3.27
N THR A 106 11.86 10.04 -3.26
CA THR A 106 13.10 10.75 -2.89
C THR A 106 13.05 11.00 -1.39
N ARG A 107 13.88 10.28 -0.63
CA ARG A 107 14.10 10.54 0.80
C ARG A 107 14.86 11.86 1.01
#